data_AF-A0A7C1T1T7-F1
#
_entry.id   AF-A0A7C1T1T7-F1
#
_cell.length_a   1.000
_cell.length_b   1.000
_cell.length_c   1.000
_cell.angle_alpha   90.00
_cell.angle_beta   90.00
_cell.angle_gamma   90.00
#
_symmetry.space_group_name_H-M   'P 1'
#
loop_
_entity.id
_entity.type
_entity.pdbx_description
1 polymer ?
#
loop_
_entity_poly.entity_id
_entity_poly.type
_entity_poly.pdbx_seq_one_letter_code
_entity_poly.pdbx_strand_id
1 'polypeptide(L)'
;MEKKKTDKTEQKLTEKKEVFKPTKLMIKWLDVAMELGRTATVLAVSEKVEASRTSWYAWIKDMEFVHWWDLQWQAYLQVNRWKLDAIGMEKAKTDYNYWHDMMERTGNIQPEESGVVTPTQVNIFNRAAKNADEFIEGEEV
;
A
#
# COMPACT_ATOMS: atom_id res chain seq x y z
N MET A 1 6.76 59.82 6.67
CA MET A 1 6.50 59.35 5.29
C MET A 1 7.48 58.27 4.96
N GLU A 2 6.96 57.05 4.83
CA GLU A 2 7.67 55.82 4.47
C GLU A 2 8.40 55.93 3.13
N LYS A 3 9.57 55.29 3.02
CA LYS A 3 10.00 54.70 1.76
C LYS A 3 10.33 53.22 2.01
N LYS A 4 9.32 52.39 1.75
CA LYS A 4 9.45 50.93 1.61
C LYS A 4 10.47 50.64 0.51
N LYS A 5 11.55 49.91 0.84
CA LYS A 5 12.38 49.23 -0.17
C LYS A 5 11.88 47.79 -0.27
N THR A 6 11.26 47.54 -1.40
CA THR A 6 10.79 46.26 -1.91
C THR A 6 11.96 45.30 -2.13
N ASP A 7 11.82 44.14 -1.50
CA ASP A 7 11.89 42.80 -2.10
C ASP A 7 12.96 42.54 -3.16
N LYS A 8 13.96 41.74 -2.79
CA LYS A 8 14.80 41.01 -3.72
C LYS A 8 14.71 39.53 -3.36
N THR A 9 13.58 38.93 -3.74
CA THR A 9 13.39 37.48 -3.74
C THR A 9 14.43 36.87 -4.68
N GLU A 10 15.46 36.26 -4.10
CA GLU A 10 16.45 35.47 -4.80
C GLU A 10 15.76 34.26 -5.45
N GLN A 11 15.70 34.26 -6.77
CA GLN A 11 15.30 33.12 -7.57
C GLN A 11 16.34 32.02 -7.38
N LYS A 12 16.03 31.10 -6.47
CA LYS A 12 16.76 29.84 -6.27
C LYS A 12 16.70 29.05 -7.58
N LEU A 13 17.81 29.04 -8.32
CA LEU A 13 17.97 28.20 -9.52
C LEU A 13 17.54 26.79 -9.17
N THR A 14 16.58 26.26 -9.93
CA THR A 14 16.15 24.87 -9.85
C THR A 14 17.28 24.02 -10.41
N GLU A 15 18.22 23.63 -9.54
CA GLU A 15 19.24 22.63 -9.87
C GLU A 15 18.49 21.39 -10.36
N LYS A 16 18.70 21.05 -11.64
CA LYS A 16 18.23 19.79 -12.19
C LYS A 16 18.89 18.69 -11.37
N LYS A 17 18.11 18.04 -10.49
CA LYS A 17 18.58 16.86 -9.74
C LYS A 17 19.12 15.87 -10.74
N GLU A 18 20.41 15.56 -10.66
CA GLU A 18 21.00 14.52 -11.48
C GLU A 18 20.32 13.20 -11.14
N VAL A 19 19.92 12.46 -12.16
CA VAL A 19 19.27 11.16 -11.98
C VAL A 19 20.34 10.17 -11.50
N PHE A 20 20.11 9.55 -10.35
CA PHE A 20 20.98 8.52 -9.79
C PHE A 20 21.28 7.42 -10.82
N LYS A 21 22.57 7.09 -10.99
CA LYS A 21 23.03 6.04 -11.91
C LYS A 21 23.60 4.87 -11.12
N PRO A 22 22.87 3.73 -11.00
CA PRO A 22 23.36 2.59 -10.25
C PRO A 22 24.60 2.00 -10.91
N THR A 23 25.52 1.52 -10.09
CA THR A 23 26.68 0.76 -10.59
C THR A 23 26.26 -0.62 -11.08
N LYS A 24 27.06 -1.23 -11.95
CA LYS A 24 26.81 -2.62 -12.41
C LYS A 24 26.68 -3.61 -11.25
N LEU A 25 27.43 -3.38 -10.17
CA LEU A 25 27.40 -4.24 -8.99
C LEU A 25 26.08 -4.08 -8.21
N MET A 26 25.56 -2.86 -8.08
CA MET A 26 24.26 -2.62 -7.45
C MET A 26 23.12 -3.30 -8.22
N ILE A 27 23.18 -3.30 -9.56
CA ILE A 27 22.20 -3.99 -10.40
C ILE A 27 22.27 -5.51 -10.19
N LYS A 28 23.47 -6.09 -10.27
CA LYS A 28 23.67 -7.53 -10.02
C LYS A 28 23.19 -7.93 -8.62
N TRP A 29 23.40 -7.06 -7.63
CA TRP A 29 22.93 -7.26 -6.26
C TRP A 29 21.41 -7.29 -6.16
N LEU A 30 20.74 -6.36 -6.86
CA LEU A 30 19.29 -6.33 -6.95
C LEU A 30 18.74 -7.60 -7.60
N ASP A 31 19.29 -8.02 -8.74
CA ASP A 31 18.84 -9.22 -9.45
C ASP A 31 18.90 -10.46 -8.56
N VAL A 32 20.03 -10.65 -7.86
CA VAL A 32 20.20 -11.77 -6.93
C VAL A 32 19.26 -11.67 -5.72
N ALA A 33 19.03 -10.46 -5.20
CA ALA A 33 18.08 -10.26 -4.11
C ALA A 33 16.64 -10.60 -4.53
N MET A 34 16.24 -10.26 -5.76
CA MET A 34 14.93 -10.63 -6.31
C MET A 34 14.79 -12.14 -6.53
N GLU A 35 15.85 -12.79 -6.98
CA GLU A 35 15.90 -14.25 -7.18
C GLU A 35 15.75 -15.00 -5.85
N LEU A 36 16.43 -14.54 -4.80
CA LEU A 36 16.31 -15.13 -3.44
C LEU A 36 14.96 -14.78 -2.78
N GLY A 37 14.33 -13.67 -3.16
CA GLY A 37 13.01 -13.28 -2.67
C GLY A 37 12.96 -13.07 -1.16
N ARG A 38 11.98 -13.66 -0.47
CA ARG A 38 11.72 -13.41 0.96
C ARG A 38 12.82 -13.94 1.90
N THR A 39 13.67 -14.85 1.42
CA THR A 39 14.80 -15.40 2.19
C THR A 39 16.10 -14.66 1.90
N ALA A 40 16.06 -13.59 1.11
CA ALA A 40 17.22 -12.78 0.80
C ALA A 40 17.78 -12.15 2.08
N THR A 41 18.93 -12.63 2.52
CA THR A 41 19.75 -11.98 3.54
C THR A 41 20.93 -11.28 2.86
N VAL A 42 21.45 -10.21 3.45
CA VAL A 42 22.64 -9.50 2.93
C VAL A 42 23.81 -10.46 2.77
N LEU A 43 23.94 -11.45 3.67
CA LEU A 43 24.97 -12.49 3.58
C LEU A 43 24.75 -13.39 2.35
N ALA A 44 23.55 -13.96 2.19
CA ALA A 44 23.25 -14.85 1.06
C ALA A 44 23.41 -14.15 -0.30
N VAL A 45 23.00 -12.88 -0.40
CA VAL A 45 23.20 -12.09 -1.62
C VAL A 45 24.69 -11.83 -1.86
N SER A 46 25.44 -11.47 -0.82
CA SER A 46 26.88 -11.18 -0.93
C SER A 46 27.69 -12.38 -1.42
N GLU A 47 27.36 -13.58 -0.91
CA GLU A 47 28.00 -14.83 -1.31
C GLU A 47 27.73 -15.15 -2.78
N LYS A 48 26.47 -14.97 -3.22
CA LYS A 48 26.06 -15.29 -4.59
C LYS A 48 26.50 -14.24 -5.63
N VAL A 49 26.66 -12.98 -5.23
CA VAL A 49 27.18 -11.91 -6.10
C VAL A 49 28.71 -11.93 -6.17
N GLU A 50 29.38 -12.65 -5.25
CA GLU A 50 30.83 -12.65 -5.01
C GLU A 50 31.35 -11.25 -4.65
N ALA A 51 30.60 -10.53 -3.80
CA ALA A 51 30.93 -9.17 -3.41
C ALA A 51 30.84 -8.98 -1.90
N SER A 52 31.61 -8.02 -1.36
CA SER A 52 31.64 -7.78 0.07
C SER A 52 30.32 -7.20 0.58
N ARG A 53 29.87 -7.69 1.74
CA ARG A 53 28.76 -7.08 2.51
C ARG A 53 29.00 -5.61 2.83
N THR A 54 30.26 -5.20 2.97
CA THR A 54 30.61 -3.80 3.25
C THR A 54 30.15 -2.86 2.15
N SER A 55 30.10 -3.32 0.89
CA SER A 55 29.60 -2.54 -0.24
C SER A 55 28.12 -2.20 -0.05
N TRP A 56 27.30 -3.18 0.35
CA TRP A 56 25.89 -2.94 0.68
C TRP A 56 25.72 -1.89 1.79
N TYR A 57 26.46 -2.05 2.91
CA TYR A 57 26.38 -1.10 4.02
C TYR A 57 26.91 0.30 3.69
N ALA A 58 27.75 0.42 2.66
CA ALA A 58 28.16 1.71 2.13
C ALA A 58 27.03 2.35 1.30
N TRP A 59 26.36 1.57 0.44
CA TRP A 59 25.31 2.08 -0.43
C TRP A 59 24.06 2.51 0.30
N ILE A 60 23.63 1.80 1.36
CA ILE A 60 22.42 2.19 2.12
C ILE A 60 22.57 3.53 2.86
N LYS A 61 23.78 4.08 2.96
CA LYS A 61 24.01 5.42 3.51
C LYS A 61 23.70 6.53 2.51
N ASP A 62 23.64 6.18 1.22
CA ASP A 62 23.26 7.07 0.14
C ASP A 62 21.74 7.01 -0.05
N MET A 63 21.06 8.14 0.20
CA MET A 63 19.61 8.23 0.08
C MET A 63 19.13 8.04 -1.36
N GLU A 64 19.93 8.41 -2.35
CA GLU A 64 19.57 8.22 -3.75
C GLU A 64 19.56 6.74 -4.13
N PHE A 65 20.54 5.98 -3.64
CA PHE A 65 20.56 4.53 -3.78
C PHE A 65 19.35 3.88 -3.10
N VAL A 66 19.02 4.28 -1.86
CA VAL A 66 17.88 3.72 -1.12
C VAL A 66 16.57 3.96 -1.87
N HIS A 67 16.38 5.18 -2.40
CA HIS A 67 15.19 5.50 -3.18
C HIS A 67 15.12 4.71 -4.48
N TRP A 68 16.23 4.61 -5.21
CA TRP A 68 16.31 3.78 -6.41
C TRP A 68 15.99 2.31 -6.11
N TRP A 69 16.56 1.77 -5.04
CA TRP A 69 16.35 0.38 -4.61
C TRP A 69 14.87 0.10 -4.33
N ASP A 70 14.22 0.96 -3.54
CA ASP A 70 12.79 0.82 -3.23
C ASP A 70 11.95 0.88 -4.50
N LEU A 71 12.21 1.82 -5.41
CA LEU A 71 11.49 1.91 -6.68
C LEU A 71 11.60 0.62 -7.51
N GLN A 72 12.81 0.06 -7.62
CA GLN A 72 12.99 -1.21 -8.35
C GLN A 72 12.27 -2.36 -7.65
N TRP A 73 12.29 -2.39 -6.32
CA TRP A 73 11.61 -3.41 -5.53
C TRP A 73 10.10 -3.35 -5.69
N GLN A 74 9.51 -2.16 -5.64
CA GLN A 74 8.08 -1.98 -5.89
C GLN A 74 7.70 -2.38 -7.32
N ALA A 75 8.49 -1.99 -8.33
CA ALA A 75 8.25 -2.38 -9.70
C ALA A 75 8.27 -3.92 -9.88
N TYR A 76 9.24 -4.60 -9.27
CA TYR A 76 9.31 -6.05 -9.27
C TYR A 76 8.08 -6.70 -8.61
N LEU A 77 7.65 -6.18 -7.46
CA LEU A 77 6.46 -6.66 -6.76
C LEU A 77 5.18 -6.46 -7.59
N GLN A 78 5.04 -5.32 -8.27
CA GLN A 78 3.90 -5.06 -9.15
C GLN A 78 3.83 -6.05 -10.30
N VAL A 79 4.95 -6.33 -10.97
CA VAL A 79 5.01 -7.30 -12.07
C VAL A 79 4.70 -8.72 -11.61
N ASN A 80 5.11 -9.08 -10.39
CA ASN A 80 4.88 -10.41 -9.83
C ASN A 80 3.61 -10.51 -8.97
N ARG A 81 2.80 -9.46 -8.90
CA ARG A 81 1.59 -9.43 -8.07
C ARG A 81 0.64 -10.58 -8.37
N TRP A 82 0.42 -10.89 -9.66
CA TRP A 82 -0.44 -12.00 -10.06
C TRP A 82 0.07 -13.37 -9.58
N LYS A 83 1.39 -13.58 -9.50
CA LYS A 83 1.96 -14.81 -8.94
C LYS A 83 1.75 -14.87 -7.43
N LEU A 84 1.91 -13.73 -6.76
CA LEU A 84 1.68 -13.62 -5.32
C LEU A 84 0.21 -13.89 -4.98
N ASP A 85 -0.72 -13.37 -5.78
CA ASP A 85 -2.15 -13.63 -5.66
C ASP A 85 -2.46 -15.13 -5.91
N ALA A 86 -1.83 -15.75 -6.92
CA ALA A 86 -1.97 -17.18 -7.19
C ALA A 86 -1.48 -18.05 -6.01
N ILE A 87 -0.32 -17.73 -5.43
CA ILE A 87 0.19 -18.41 -4.22
C ILE A 87 -0.75 -18.20 -3.04
N GLY A 88 -1.30 -16.99 -2.90
CA GLY A 88 -2.31 -16.68 -1.89
C GLY A 88 -3.53 -17.59 -2.03
N MET A 89 -4.05 -17.72 -3.25
CA MET A 89 -5.18 -18.60 -3.56
C MET A 89 -4.86 -20.08 -3.36
N GLU A 90 -3.64 -20.54 -3.68
CA GLU A 90 -3.25 -21.92 -3.40
C GLU A 90 -3.19 -22.23 -1.90
N LYS A 91 -2.62 -21.32 -1.10
CA LYS A 91 -2.64 -21.47 0.36
C LYS A 91 -4.05 -21.42 0.93
N ALA A 92 -4.89 -20.55 0.39
CA ALA A 92 -6.28 -20.42 0.76
C ALA A 92 -7.10 -21.70 0.46
N LYS A 93 -6.71 -22.51 -0.52
CA LYS A 93 -7.33 -23.83 -0.75
C LYS A 93 -7.05 -24.82 0.37
N THR A 94 -5.89 -24.70 1.04
CA THR A 94 -5.46 -25.63 2.09
C THR A 94 -5.74 -25.13 3.50
N ASP A 95 -5.83 -23.81 3.68
CA ASP A 95 -6.02 -23.15 4.97
C ASP A 95 -7.21 -22.17 4.88
N TYR A 96 -8.32 -22.58 5.48
CA TYR A 96 -9.55 -21.79 5.52
C TYR A 96 -9.36 -20.46 6.25
N ASN A 97 -8.55 -20.42 7.31
CA ASN A 97 -8.31 -19.17 8.06
C ASN A 97 -7.55 -18.18 7.19
N TYR A 98 -6.57 -18.66 6.42
CA TYR A 98 -5.84 -17.84 5.47
C TYR A 98 -6.74 -17.31 4.34
N TRP A 99 -7.66 -18.12 3.84
CA TRP A 99 -8.67 -17.68 2.88
C TRP A 99 -9.60 -16.60 3.46
N HIS A 100 -10.09 -16.81 4.68
CA HIS A 100 -11.01 -15.91 5.37
C HIS A 100 -10.36 -14.55 5.63
N ASP A 101 -9.15 -14.52 6.21
CA ASP A 101 -8.38 -13.29 6.44
C ASP A 101 -8.10 -12.53 5.13
N MET A 102 -7.85 -13.26 4.05
CA MET A 102 -7.62 -12.67 2.72
C MET A 102 -8.92 -12.02 2.17
N MET A 103 -10.07 -12.65 2.37
CA MET A 103 -11.37 -12.13 1.94
C MET A 103 -11.83 -10.94 2.79
N GLU A 104 -11.54 -10.93 4.08
CA GLU A 104 -11.80 -9.79 4.98
C GLU A 104 -10.94 -8.58 4.57
N ARG A 105 -9.63 -8.78 4.33
CA ARG A 105 -8.71 -7.72 3.90
C ARG A 105 -9.01 -7.13 2.52
N THR A 106 -9.57 -7.95 1.63
CA THR A 106 -9.98 -7.49 0.30
C THR A 106 -11.38 -6.86 0.31
N GLY A 107 -12.07 -6.85 1.46
CA GLY A 107 -13.40 -6.28 1.62
C GLY A 107 -14.52 -7.12 1.01
N ASN A 108 -14.24 -8.39 0.68
CA ASN A 108 -15.21 -9.31 0.08
C ASN A 108 -16.11 -9.97 1.14
N ILE A 109 -15.68 -10.01 2.40
CA ILE A 109 -16.46 -10.51 3.54
C ILE A 109 -16.43 -9.43 4.62
N GLN A 110 -17.58 -9.12 5.21
CA GLN A 110 -17.64 -8.25 6.38
C GLN A 110 -17.01 -8.99 7.57
N PRO A 111 -16.12 -8.36 8.35
CA PRO A 111 -15.64 -8.95 9.60
C PRO A 111 -16.84 -9.41 10.41
N GLU A 112 -16.84 -10.65 10.90
CA GLU A 112 -17.80 -11.01 11.93
C GLU A 112 -17.55 -10.07 13.12
N GLU A 113 -18.51 -9.18 13.38
CA GLU A 113 -18.45 -8.25 14.49
C GLU A 113 -18.32 -9.07 15.78
N SER A 114 -17.08 -9.21 16.24
CA SER A 114 -16.76 -9.62 17.60
C SER A 114 -17.50 -8.67 18.52
N GLY A 115 -18.63 -9.13 19.08
CA GLY A 115 -19.67 -8.30 19.66
C GLY A 115 -19.17 -7.23 20.63
N VAL A 116 -18.92 -6.03 20.13
CA VAL A 116 -18.92 -4.79 20.90
C VAL A 116 -20.20 -4.08 20.51
N VAL A 117 -21.23 -4.29 21.32
CA VAL A 117 -22.49 -3.55 21.26
C VAL A 117 -22.16 -2.07 21.49
N THR A 118 -22.00 -1.32 20.41
CA THR A 118 -22.04 0.13 20.47
C THR A 118 -23.53 0.54 20.47
N PRO A 119 -24.00 1.32 21.46
CA PRO A 119 -25.38 1.78 21.46
C PRO A 119 -25.55 2.82 20.36
N THR A 120 -25.94 2.36 19.17
CA THR A 120 -26.33 3.23 18.07
C THR A 120 -27.67 3.85 18.43
N GLN A 121 -27.68 5.10 18.91
CA GLN A 121 -28.89 5.90 19.01
C GLN A 121 -29.42 6.15 17.60
N VAL A 122 -30.46 5.41 17.21
CA VAL A 122 -31.17 5.63 15.96
C VAL A 122 -32.13 6.79 16.16
N ASN A 123 -31.74 8.01 15.72
CA ASN A 123 -32.69 9.11 15.56
C ASN A 123 -33.53 8.84 14.30
N ILE A 124 -34.59 8.05 14.47
CA ILE A 124 -35.63 7.81 13.46
C ILE A 124 -36.44 9.11 13.34
N PHE A 125 -36.07 9.97 12.40
CA PHE A 125 -36.90 11.11 12.02
C PHE A 125 -38.18 10.62 11.34
N ASN A 126 -39.31 10.94 11.98
CA ASN A 126 -40.69 10.93 11.49
C ASN A 126 -40.83 11.12 9.96
N ARG A 127 -41.18 10.06 9.23
CA ARG A 127 -41.79 10.19 7.88
C ARG A 127 -42.54 8.92 7.43
N ALA A 128 -43.42 8.38 8.27
CA ALA A 128 -44.31 7.29 7.86
C ALA A 128 -45.66 7.28 8.60
N ALA A 129 -46.15 8.45 9.01
CA ALA A 129 -47.45 8.56 9.71
C ALA A 129 -48.26 9.76 9.19
N LYS A 130 -48.45 9.85 7.87
CA LYS A 130 -49.54 10.57 7.21
C LYS A 130 -49.70 9.92 5.84
N ASN A 131 -50.65 8.99 5.72
CA ASN A 131 -51.33 8.51 4.50
C ASN A 131 -52.04 7.17 4.78
N ALA A 132 -52.63 6.99 5.96
CA ALA A 132 -53.43 5.81 6.30
C ALA A 132 -54.84 6.17 6.81
N ASP A 133 -55.28 7.41 6.58
CA ASP A 133 -56.65 7.87 6.83
C ASP A 133 -57.20 8.44 5.54
N GLU A 134 -57.65 7.55 4.63
CA GLU A 134 -58.66 7.83 3.62
C GLU A 134 -59.04 6.51 2.92
N PHE A 135 -59.78 5.66 3.64
CA PHE A 135 -60.73 4.73 3.02
C PHE A 135 -62.04 4.88 3.79
N ILE A 136 -62.85 5.81 3.29
CA ILE A 136 -64.22 6.07 3.75
C ILE A 136 -65.08 4.90 3.26
N GLU A 137 -65.84 4.33 4.20
CA GLU A 137 -66.91 3.36 4.02
C GLU A 137 -67.92 3.80 2.95
N GLY A 138 -68.37 2.86 2.11
CA GLY A 138 -69.52 3.02 1.22
C GLY A 138 -69.74 1.69 0.48
N GLU A 139 -70.51 0.76 1.05
CA GLU A 139 -71.97 0.61 0.91
C GLU A 139 -72.25 -0.57 -0.04
N GLU A 140 -72.68 -1.68 0.55
CA GLU A 140 -73.16 -2.88 -0.16
C GLU A 140 -74.71 -2.85 -0.12
N VAL A 141 -75.32 -3.00 -1.30
CA VAL A 141 -76.73 -3.31 -1.63
C VAL A 141 -77.78 -2.19 -1.51
#